data_AF-A0A7K2CRN0-F1
#
_entry.id   AF-A0A7K2CRN0-F1
#
_cell.length_a   1.000
_cell.length_b   1.000
_cell.length_c   1.000
_cell.angle_alpha   90.00
_cell.angle_beta   90.00
_cell.angle_gamma   90.00
#
_symmetry.space_group_name_H-M   'P 1'
#
loop_
_entity.id
_entity.type
_entity.pdbx_description
1 polymer ?
#
loop_
_entity_poly.entity_id
_entity_poly.type
_entity_poly.pdbx_seq_one_letter_code
_entity_poly.pdbx_strand_id
1 'polypeptide(L)'
;MAAVSPEFEELATDLGQRIVEAGLRGLVLRFGDQTRIVGVADRMPPAATLEAPLDELLAVLLGQRTAEEMRALRWIGNPEPYIELLASS
;
A
#
# COMPACT_ATOMS: atom_id res chain seq x y z
N MET A 1 -10.66 8.28 17.51
CA MET A 1 -9.56 7.87 16.63
C MET A 1 -9.41 6.37 16.78
N ALA A 2 -9.77 5.58 15.77
CA ALA A 2 -9.50 4.15 15.82
C ALA A 2 -7.97 3.96 15.77
N ALA A 3 -7.41 3.25 16.74
CA ALA A 3 -6.02 2.83 16.66
C ALA A 3 -5.89 1.86 15.48
N VAL A 4 -4.83 2.01 14.69
CA VAL A 4 -4.47 1.04 13.65
C VAL A 4 -4.26 -0.31 14.34
N SER A 5 -4.88 -1.38 13.81
CA SER A 5 -4.76 -2.70 14.42
C SER A 5 -3.31 -3.22 14.31
N PRO A 6 -2.83 -4.05 15.26
CA PRO A 6 -1.52 -4.70 15.14
C PRO A 6 -1.37 -5.50 13.84
N GLU A 7 -2.45 -6.15 13.40
CA GLU A 7 -2.52 -6.89 12.14
C GLU A 7 -2.24 -6.00 10.92
N PHE A 8 -2.80 -4.79 10.87
CA PHE A 8 -2.53 -3.86 9.78
C PHE A 8 -1.05 -3.48 9.74
N GLU A 9 -0.44 -3.23 10.90
CA GLU A 9 0.98 -2.85 10.97
C GLU A 9 1.90 -3.99 10.53
N GLU A 10 1.57 -5.23 10.87
CA GLU A 10 2.29 -6.42 10.40
C GLU A 10 2.21 -6.54 8.87
N LEU A 11 1.00 -6.51 8.31
CA LEU A 11 0.78 -6.58 6.87
C LEU A 11 1.44 -5.41 6.10
N ALA A 12 1.39 -4.20 6.66
CA ALA A 12 2.03 -3.03 6.08
C ALA A 12 3.57 -3.14 6.11
N THR A 13 4.12 -3.78 7.15
CA THR A 13 5.55 -4.06 7.26
C THR A 13 5.99 -5.09 6.22
N ASP A 14 5.22 -6.17 6.06
CA ASP A 14 5.47 -7.21 5.04
C ASP A 14 5.40 -6.63 3.62
N LEU A 15 4.38 -5.80 3.33
CA LEU A 15 4.32 -5.06 2.07
C LEU A 15 5.55 -4.17 1.89
N GLY A 16 5.97 -3.48 2.96
CA GLY A 16 7.16 -2.64 2.92
C GLY A 16 8.41 -3.41 2.52
N GLN A 17 8.60 -4.61 3.06
CA GLN A 17 9.69 -5.49 2.68
C GLN A 17 9.60 -5.89 1.20
N ARG A 18 8.43 -6.30 0.73
CA ARG A 18 8.20 -6.68 -0.67
C ARG A 18 8.48 -5.53 -1.65
N ILE A 19 8.12 -4.30 -1.29
CA ILE A 19 8.42 -3.09 -2.08
C ILE A 19 9.94 -2.87 -2.19
N VAL A 20 10.67 -3.02 -1.07
CA VAL A 20 12.13 -2.89 -1.03
C VAL A 20 12.80 -3.98 -1.86
N GLU A 21 12.37 -5.23 -1.72
CA GLU A 21 12.89 -6.37 -2.48
C GLU A 21 12.65 -6.23 -3.99
N ALA A 22 11.52 -5.64 -4.38
CA ALA A 22 11.20 -5.31 -5.77
C ALA A 22 11.99 -4.09 -6.31
N GLY A 23 12.81 -3.44 -5.49
CA GLY A 23 13.56 -2.24 -5.87
C GLY A 23 12.68 -1.02 -6.15
N LEU A 24 11.44 -1.03 -5.64
CA LEU A 24 10.48 0.04 -5.82
C LEU A 24 10.70 1.16 -4.80
N ARG A 25 10.28 2.37 -5.16
CA ARG A 25 10.18 3.48 -4.20
C ARG A 25 9.02 3.23 -3.24
N GLY A 26 9.08 3.82 -2.05
CA GLY A 26 8.03 3.65 -1.05
C GLY A 26 6.62 4.01 -1.55
N LEU A 27 5.62 3.46 -0.87
CA LEU A 27 4.21 3.72 -1.11
C LEU A 27 3.60 4.37 0.13
N VAL A 28 2.74 5.36 -0.06
CA VAL A 28 1.93 5.94 1.02
C VAL A 28 0.56 5.28 1.01
N LEU A 29 0.14 4.73 2.14
CA LEU A 29 -1.23 4.28 2.40
C LEU A 29 -1.94 5.40 3.17
N ARG A 30 -3.00 5.98 2.60
CA ARG A 30 -3.79 7.02 3.25
C ARG A 30 -5.19 6.51 3.54
N PHE A 31 -5.63 6.66 4.79
CA PHE A 31 -6.95 6.28 5.26
C PHE A 31 -7.47 7.32 6.25
N GLY A 32 -8.54 8.02 5.88
CA GLY A 32 -9.00 9.21 6.60
C GLY A 32 -7.89 10.25 6.76
N ASP A 33 -7.67 10.71 7.98
CA ASP A 33 -6.61 11.68 8.32
C ASP A 33 -5.26 11.03 8.65
N GLN A 34 -5.15 9.71 8.49
CA GLN A 34 -3.95 8.95 8.81
C GLN A 34 -3.19 8.54 7.55
N THR A 35 -1.86 8.47 7.69
CA THR A 35 -0.96 8.01 6.63
C THR A 35 0.05 7.05 7.19
N ARG A 36 0.29 5.95 6.46
CA ARG A 36 1.39 5.03 6.70
C ARG A 36 2.28 5.00 5.47
N ILE A 37 3.59 5.11 5.67
CA ILE A 37 4.56 4.95 4.58
C ILE A 37 5.17 3.55 4.70
N VAL A 38 5.14 2.81 3.59
CA VAL A 38 5.70 1.46 3.46
C VAL A 38 6.83 1.46 2.42
N GLY A 39 7.81 0.57 2.59
CA GLY A 39 8.93 0.44 1.66
C GLY A 39 9.87 1.65 1.66
N VAL A 40 10.11 2.25 2.83
CA VAL A 40 11.05 3.37 2.98
C VAL A 40 12.47 2.84 2.78
N ALA A 41 13.03 3.06 1.60
CA ALA A 41 14.47 2.98 1.40
C ALA A 41 15.09 4.33 1.78
N ASP A 42 16.19 4.30 2.53
CA ASP A 42 16.95 5.50 2.90
C ASP A 42 17.20 6.35 1.65
N ARG A 43 16.66 7.59 1.66
CA ARG A 43 16.91 8.70 0.70
C ARG A 43 16.02 8.80 -0.55
N MET A 44 14.94 8.03 -0.69
CA MET A 44 13.98 8.25 -1.79
C MET A 44 12.57 8.55 -1.27
N PRO A 45 11.92 9.65 -1.73
CA PRO A 45 10.53 9.88 -1.38
C PRO A 45 9.63 8.75 -1.91
N PRO A 46 8.46 8.49 -1.31
CA PRO A 46 7.46 7.61 -1.91
C PRO A 46 7.10 8.05 -3.33
N ALA A 47 6.79 7.10 -4.22
CA ALA A 47 6.45 7.43 -5.62
C ALA A 47 4.95 7.41 -5.92
N ALA A 48 4.15 6.78 -5.05
CA ALA A 48 2.70 6.80 -5.15
C ALA A 48 2.03 6.90 -3.77
N THR A 49 0.75 7.28 -3.79
CA THR A 49 -0.17 7.17 -2.66
C THR A 49 -1.38 6.38 -3.10
N LEU A 50 -1.76 5.37 -2.32
CA LEU A 50 -3.04 4.70 -2.38
C LEU A 50 -3.94 5.27 -1.27
N GLU A 51 -5.09 5.81 -1.66
CA GLU A 51 -6.06 6.37 -0.73
C GLU A 51 -7.34 5.53 -0.72
N ALA A 52 -7.66 4.95 0.43
CA ALA A 52 -8.86 4.16 0.60
C ALA A 52 -9.28 4.08 2.09
N PRO A 53 -10.52 3.69 2.39
CA PRO A 53 -10.92 3.29 3.73
C PRO A 53 -10.01 2.19 4.32
N LEU A 54 -9.91 2.11 5.65
CA LEU A 54 -9.00 1.17 6.33
C LEU A 54 -9.31 -0.30 6.01
N ASP A 55 -10.60 -0.66 5.94
CA ASP A 55 -11.10 -1.98 5.55
C ASP A 55 -10.72 -2.34 4.10
N GLU A 56 -10.78 -1.36 3.20
CA GLU A 56 -10.33 -1.55 1.81
C GLU A 56 -8.81 -1.75 1.73
N LEU A 57 -8.03 -0.96 2.48
CA LEU A 57 -6.58 -1.16 2.56
C LEU A 57 -6.20 -2.51 3.17
N LEU A 58 -6.93 -2.99 4.17
CA LEU A 58 -6.74 -4.34 4.71
C LEU A 58 -6.98 -5.41 3.64
N ALA A 59 -8.06 -5.30 2.87
CA ALA A 59 -8.35 -6.24 1.79
C ALA A 59 -7.25 -6.22 0.71
N VAL A 60 -6.72 -5.05 0.37
CA VAL A 60 -5.56 -4.89 -0.53
C VAL A 60 -4.32 -5.57 0.04
N LEU A 61 -4.00 -5.33 1.31
CA LEU A 61 -2.84 -5.92 1.98
C LEU A 61 -2.93 -7.45 2.08
N LEU A 62 -4.15 -7.98 2.24
CA LEU A 62 -4.44 -9.41 2.23
C LEU A 62 -4.47 -10.03 0.82
N GLY A 63 -4.24 -9.24 -0.24
CA GLY A 63 -4.26 -9.72 -1.63
C GLY A 63 -5.65 -10.14 -2.10
N GLN A 64 -6.71 -9.48 -1.64
CA GLN A 64 -8.10 -9.79 -1.98
C GLN A 64 -8.67 -8.93 -3.11
N ARG A 65 -7.78 -8.29 -3.89
CA ARG A 65 -8.15 -7.42 -5.01
C ARG A 65 -7.41 -7.84 -6.26
N THR A 66 -8.15 -7.99 -7.34
CA THR A 66 -7.60 -8.23 -8.68
C THR A 66 -6.87 -6.98 -9.20
N ALA A 67 -6.04 -7.15 -10.23
CA ALA A 67 -5.36 -6.01 -10.84
C ALA A 67 -6.33 -4.97 -11.42
N GLU A 68 -7.52 -5.38 -11.87
CA GLU A 68 -8.55 -4.46 -12.37
C GLU A 68 -9.17 -3.65 -11.23
N GLU A 69 -9.55 -4.31 -10.13
CA GLU A 69 -10.08 -3.62 -8.94
C GLU A 69 -9.06 -2.66 -8.34
N MET A 70 -7.79 -3.08 -8.28
CA MET A 70 -6.68 -2.25 -7.81
C MET A 70 -6.49 -0.98 -8.66
N ARG A 71 -6.69 -1.06 -9.99
CA ARG A 71 -6.63 0.12 -10.88
C ARG A 71 -7.78 1.09 -10.67
N ALA A 72 -8.94 0.59 -10.24
CA ALA A 72 -10.11 1.42 -9.97
C ALA A 72 -10.00 2.19 -8.64
N LEU A 73 -9.05 1.83 -7.77
CA LEU A 73 -8.81 2.55 -6.51
C LEU A 73 -8.23 3.95 -6.74
N ARG A 74 -8.29 4.78 -5.71
CA ARG A 74 -7.79 6.15 -5.76
C ARG A 74 -6.27 6.18 -5.59
N TRP A 75 -5.57 6.46 -6.68
CA TRP A 75 -4.13 6.61 -6.71
C TRP A 75 -3.69 8.05 -6.96
N ILE A 76 -2.58 8.45 -6.33
CA ILE A 76 -1.84 9.67 -6.63
C ILE A 76 -0.42 9.26 -7.01
N GLY A 77 0.01 9.56 -8.24
CA GLY A 77 1.26 9.04 -8.81
C GLY A 77 1.01 7.85 -9.75
N ASN A 78 2.07 7.14 -10.13
CA ASN A 78 1.97 5.97 -11.01
C ASN A 78 1.71 4.68 -10.18
N PRO A 79 0.55 4.03 -10.35
CA PRO A 79 0.19 2.87 -9.53
C PRO A 79 0.72 1.53 -10.07
N GLU A 80 1.05 1.42 -11.36
CA GLU A 80 1.30 0.13 -12.03
C GLU A 80 2.34 -0.76 -11.32
N PRO A 81 3.52 -0.26 -10.88
CA PRO A 81 4.50 -1.12 -10.22
C PRO A 81 3.99 -1.72 -8.89
N TYR A 82 3.06 -1.03 -8.22
CA TYR A 82 2.48 -1.48 -6.96
C TYR A 82 1.28 -2.40 -7.20
N ILE A 83 0.54 -2.22 -8.29
CA ILE A 83 -0.59 -3.09 -8.65
C ILE A 83 -0.08 -4.49 -8.95
N GLU A 84 1.01 -4.62 -9.71
CA GLU A 84 1.64 -5.93 -9.98
C GLU A 84 2.07 -6.66 -8.70
N LEU A 85 2.45 -5.89 -7.66
CA LEU A 85 2.83 -6.42 -6.36
C LEU A 85 1.63 -6.79 -5.49
N LEU A 86 0.56 -6.00 -5.53
CA LEU A 86 -0.57 -6.08 -4.60
C LEU A 86 -1.73 -6.95 -5.11
N ALA A 87 -1.88 -7.05 -6.42
CA ALA A 87 -3.00 -7.76 -7.01
C ALA A 87 -2.95 -9.26 -6.67
N SER A 88 -4.12 -9.83 -6.41
CA SER A 88 -4.30 -11.28 -6.40
C SER A 88 -3.90 -11.84 -7.77
N SER A 89 -3.12 -12.93 -7.75
CA SER A 89 -2.82 -13.70 -8.96
C SER A 89 -4.07 -14.31 -9.60
#